data_AF-A0A2V7VS42-F1
#
_entry.id   AF-A0A2V7VS42-F1
#
_cell.length_a   1.000
_cell.length_b   1.000
_cell.length_c   1.000
_cell.angle_alpha   90.00
_cell.angle_beta   90.00
_cell.angle_gamma   90.00
#
_symmetry.space_group_name_H-M   'P 1'
#
loop_
_entity.id
_entity.type
_entity.pdbx_description
1 polymer ?
#
loop_
_entity_poly.entity_id
_entity_poly.type
_entity_poly.pdbx_seq_one_letter_code
_entity_poly.pdbx_strand_id
1 'polypeptide(L)'
;MSRAAAAAVLLAGAFAAGCASTTTCRTFRDPPAPGPAKESVQVTFLGVGGVLVRWAGASVMTGPFYSNPTVAELALSEVHSDRERVDALLHEDVADARAILVGHSHYDHAMDVPFVALRKATKATVLGNDALVKLLAPIASALPAGLASLERRPTW
;
A
#
# COMPACT_ATOMS: atom_id res chain seq x y z
N MET A 1 8.36 -46.67 21.64
CA MET A 1 8.76 -45.39 21.01
C MET A 1 9.90 -44.81 21.82
N SER A 2 11.08 -44.61 21.22
CA SER A 2 12.30 -44.25 21.96
C SER A 2 12.24 -42.79 22.43
N ARG A 3 12.90 -42.49 23.56
CA ARG A 3 12.97 -41.15 24.18
C ARG A 3 13.48 -40.05 23.23
N ALA A 4 14.09 -40.42 22.10
CA ALA A 4 14.55 -39.53 21.05
C ALA A 4 13.40 -38.86 20.26
N ALA A 5 12.26 -39.54 20.07
CA ALA A 5 11.12 -38.97 19.33
C ALA A 5 10.41 -37.86 20.10
N ALA A 6 10.40 -37.93 21.44
CA ALA A 6 9.78 -36.91 22.30
C ALA A 6 10.61 -35.61 22.35
N ALA A 7 11.94 -35.70 22.23
CA ALA A 7 12.83 -34.53 22.25
C ALA A 7 12.70 -33.69 20.97
N ALA A 8 12.47 -34.31 19.81
CA ALA A 8 12.32 -33.60 18.54
C ALA A 8 11.04 -32.75 18.46
N VAL A 9 9.94 -33.21 19.08
CA VAL A 9 8.67 -32.45 19.11
C VAL A 9 8.76 -31.24 20.05
N LEU A 10 9.54 -31.32 21.13
CA LEU A 10 9.74 -30.22 22.07
C LEU A 10 10.68 -29.12 21.52
N LEU A 11 11.65 -29.46 20.67
CA LEU A 11 12.50 -28.45 20.01
C LEU A 11 11.81 -27.71 18.87
N ALA A 12 10.83 -28.31 18.18
CA ALA A 12 10.05 -27.64 17.14
C ALA A 12 9.09 -26.58 17.71
N GLY A 13 8.56 -26.79 18.93
CA GLY A 13 7.66 -25.82 19.59
C GLY A 13 8.36 -24.56 20.11
N ALA A 14 9.65 -24.65 20.45
CA ALA A 14 10.40 -23.53 21.03
C ALA A 14 10.85 -22.47 20.00
N PHE A 15 10.93 -22.82 18.71
CA PHE A 15 11.29 -21.87 17.65
C PHE A 15 10.12 -20.99 17.19
N ALA A 16 8.87 -21.39 17.45
CA ALA A 16 7.69 -20.62 17.02
C ALA A 16 7.28 -19.51 18.00
N ALA A 17 7.75 -19.56 19.26
CA ALA A 17 7.31 -18.62 20.30
C ALA A 17 8.13 -17.32 20.36
N GLY A 18 9.29 -17.24 19.71
CA GLY A 18 10.25 -16.14 19.87
C GLY A 18 10.10 -14.96 18.91
N CYS A 19 9.33 -15.09 17.82
CA CYS A 19 9.25 -14.08 16.76
C CYS A 19 7.87 -13.45 16.57
N ALA A 20 6.86 -13.86 17.35
CA ALA A 20 5.58 -13.17 17.39
C ALA A 20 5.74 -11.88 18.22
N SER A 21 6.49 -10.91 17.69
CA SER A 21 6.43 -9.56 18.21
C SER A 21 5.03 -9.05 17.91
N THR A 22 4.11 -9.17 18.88
CA THR A 22 2.86 -8.41 18.94
C THR A 22 3.16 -6.94 19.22
N THR A 23 4.22 -6.39 18.63
CA THR A 23 4.35 -4.96 18.47
C THR A 23 3.23 -4.57 17.54
N THR A 24 2.05 -4.38 18.11
CA THR A 24 1.04 -3.49 17.58
C THR A 24 1.83 -2.23 17.30
N CYS A 25 2.15 -1.99 16.03
CA CYS A 25 2.67 -0.70 15.62
C CYS A 25 1.53 0.25 15.97
N ARG A 26 1.60 0.81 17.19
CA ARG A 26 0.78 1.94 17.56
C ARG A 26 1.22 2.99 16.57
N THR A 27 0.40 3.22 15.55
CA THR A 27 0.54 4.39 14.70
C THR A 27 0.59 5.56 15.67
N PHE A 28 1.77 6.13 15.88
CA PHE A 28 1.91 7.32 16.69
C PHE A 28 1.12 8.38 15.96
N ARG A 29 -0.07 8.67 16.49
CA ARG A 29 -0.87 9.79 16.02
C ARG A 29 -0.31 11.00 16.72
N ASP A 30 0.57 11.71 16.05
CA ASP A 30 0.89 13.06 16.48
C ASP A 30 -0.41 13.87 16.51
N PRO A 31 -0.62 14.72 17.53
CA PRO A 31 -1.74 15.65 17.53
C PRO A 31 -1.69 16.48 16.25
N PRO A 32 -2.86 16.85 15.67
CA PRO A 32 -2.89 17.58 14.42
C PRO A 32 -2.07 18.86 14.57
N ALA A 33 -1.04 19.00 13.74
CA ALA A 33 -0.26 20.23 13.65
C ALA A 33 -1.18 21.39 13.24
N PRO A 34 -0.81 22.65 13.56
CA PRO A 34 -1.52 23.81 13.03
C PRO A 34 -1.71 23.69 11.53
N GLY A 35 -2.91 24.07 11.06
CA GLY A 35 -3.25 24.03 9.64
C GLY A 35 -2.16 24.75 8.82
N PRO A 36 -1.61 24.10 7.79
CA PRO A 36 -0.57 24.69 6.96
C PRO A 36 -1.02 26.02 6.36
N ALA A 37 -0.07 26.93 6.14
CA ALA A 37 -0.36 28.18 5.45
C ALA A 37 -1.02 27.87 4.10
N LYS A 38 -1.98 28.70 3.67
CA LYS A 38 -2.78 28.47 2.45
C LYS A 38 -1.95 28.17 1.19
N GLU A 39 -0.69 28.62 1.16
CA GLU A 39 0.22 28.50 0.01
C GLU A 39 1.34 27.46 0.20
N SER A 40 1.41 26.78 1.35
CA SER A 40 2.45 25.79 1.59
C SER A 40 2.12 24.44 0.95
N VAL A 41 3.15 23.78 0.42
CA VAL A 41 3.09 22.37 0.05
C VAL A 41 3.08 21.52 1.31
N GLN A 42 2.09 20.63 1.42
CA GLN A 42 1.97 19.67 2.51
C GLN A 42 2.43 18.31 2.03
N VAL A 43 3.24 17.63 2.83
CA VAL A 43 3.74 16.29 2.52
C VAL A 43 3.43 15.39 3.71
N THR A 44 2.56 14.41 3.51
CA THR A 44 2.21 13.42 4.53
C THR A 44 2.79 12.07 4.15
N PHE A 45 3.56 11.46 5.05
CA PHE A 45 4.01 10.08 4.87
C PHE A 45 2.88 9.12 5.23
N LEU A 46 2.56 8.22 4.31
CA LEU A 46 1.47 7.25 4.43
C LEU A 46 1.94 5.84 4.86
N GLY A 47 3.27 5.61 4.92
CA GLY A 47 3.87 4.29 5.22
C GLY A 47 4.42 3.57 3.99
N VAL A 48 5.46 2.73 4.18
CA VAL A 48 6.16 1.81 3.24
C VAL A 48 6.66 2.39 1.89
N GLY A 49 6.23 3.59 1.50
CA GLY A 49 6.53 4.23 0.22
C GLY A 49 5.43 5.18 -0.26
N GLY A 50 4.29 5.19 0.43
CA GLY A 50 3.20 6.13 0.23
C GLY A 50 3.55 7.52 0.75
N VAL A 51 3.39 8.53 -0.10
CA VAL A 51 3.48 9.94 0.23
C VAL A 51 2.27 10.63 -0.40
N LEU A 52 1.63 11.51 0.35
CA LEU A 52 0.56 12.38 -0.11
C LEU A 52 1.05 13.81 -0.14
N VAL A 53 1.03 14.42 -1.31
CA VAL A 53 1.43 15.81 -1.52
C VAL A 53 0.19 16.63 -1.81
N ARG A 54 -0.08 17.66 -0.99
CA ARG A 54 -1.21 18.58 -1.18
C ARG A 54 -0.73 20.00 -1.42
N TRP A 55 -1.39 20.68 -2.35
CA TRP A 55 -1.18 22.10 -2.61
C TRP A 55 -2.41 22.72 -3.28
N ALA A 56 -2.79 23.93 -2.86
CA ALA A 56 -3.86 24.72 -3.47
C ALA A 56 -5.20 23.97 -3.73
N GLY A 57 -5.59 23.06 -2.82
CA GLY A 57 -6.85 22.31 -2.92
C GLY A 57 -6.83 21.12 -3.89
N ALA A 58 -5.64 20.70 -4.34
CA ALA A 58 -5.44 19.45 -5.07
C ALA A 58 -4.36 18.60 -4.39
N SER A 59 -4.40 17.30 -4.65
CA SER A 59 -3.38 16.39 -4.16
C SER A 59 -2.95 15.36 -5.20
N VAL A 60 -1.73 14.85 -5.02
CA VAL A 60 -1.21 13.66 -5.70
C VAL A 60 -0.62 12.75 -4.64
N MET A 61 -0.73 11.45 -4.84
CA MET A 61 -0.12 10.48 -3.93
C MET A 61 0.70 9.45 -4.66
N THR A 62 1.66 8.83 -3.98
CA THR A 62 2.31 7.62 -4.48
C THR A 62 1.55 6.36 -4.06
N GLY A 63 1.84 5.22 -4.68
CA GLY A 63 1.24 3.92 -4.36
C GLY A 63 1.31 3.61 -2.86
N PRO A 64 0.20 3.72 -2.11
CA PRO A 64 0.20 3.46 -0.68
C PRO A 64 0.21 1.95 -0.44
N PHE A 65 0.72 1.52 0.72
CA PHE A 65 0.75 0.10 1.08
C PHE A 65 0.53 -0.09 2.58
N TYR A 66 -0.65 -0.59 2.90
CA TYR A 66 -1.12 -0.84 4.25
C TYR A 66 -1.29 -2.32 4.55
N SER A 67 -1.62 -3.14 3.53
CA SER A 67 -1.87 -4.56 3.69
C SER A 67 -0.70 -5.30 4.34
N ASN A 68 0.53 -4.99 3.91
CA ASN A 68 1.77 -5.44 4.54
C ASN A 68 1.78 -6.92 5.00
N PRO A 69 1.51 -7.88 4.09
CA PRO A 69 1.58 -9.30 4.40
C PRO A 69 2.95 -9.68 4.95
N THR A 70 2.94 -10.66 5.85
CA THR A 70 4.12 -11.28 6.43
C THR A 70 4.91 -12.07 5.38
N VAL A 71 6.19 -12.33 5.67
CA VAL A 71 7.04 -13.18 4.80
C VAL A 71 6.43 -14.56 4.56
N ALA A 72 5.77 -15.14 5.57
CA ALA A 72 5.11 -16.43 5.42
C ALA A 72 3.90 -16.35 4.45
N GLU A 73 3.08 -15.32 4.54
CA GLU A 73 1.96 -15.09 3.61
C GLU A 73 2.46 -14.86 2.19
N LEU A 74 3.52 -14.06 2.02
CA LEU A 74 4.16 -13.85 0.72
C LEU A 74 4.71 -15.16 0.12
N ALA A 75 5.23 -16.06 0.94
CA ALA A 75 5.88 -17.30 0.48
C ALA A 75 4.90 -18.47 0.27
N LEU A 76 3.79 -18.50 1.03
CA LEU A 76 2.93 -19.68 1.14
C LEU A 76 1.48 -19.44 0.72
N SER A 77 1.11 -18.22 0.29
CA SER A 77 -0.26 -17.87 -0.04
C SER A 77 -0.37 -16.89 -1.21
N GLU A 78 -1.59 -16.71 -1.71
CA GLU A 78 -1.91 -15.65 -2.67
C GLU A 78 -2.05 -14.31 -1.95
N VAL A 79 -1.33 -13.31 -2.46
CA VAL A 79 -1.31 -11.97 -1.88
C VAL A 79 -2.47 -11.14 -2.43
N HIS A 80 -3.14 -10.40 -1.56
CA HIS A 80 -4.23 -9.53 -1.92
C HIS A 80 -4.30 -8.34 -0.97
N SER A 81 -5.00 -7.29 -1.40
CA SER A 81 -5.23 -6.11 -0.56
C SER A 81 -6.13 -6.49 0.63
N ASP A 82 -5.62 -6.31 1.85
CA ASP A 82 -6.37 -6.31 3.10
C ASP A 82 -7.14 -4.99 3.21
N ARG A 83 -8.38 -5.03 2.71
CA ARG A 83 -9.26 -3.85 2.61
C ARG A 83 -9.59 -3.26 3.97
N GLU A 84 -9.76 -4.11 4.99
CA GLU A 84 -10.07 -3.64 6.35
C GLU A 84 -8.89 -2.89 6.94
N ARG A 85 -7.67 -3.37 6.70
CA ARG A 85 -6.45 -2.71 7.13
C ARG A 85 -6.19 -1.40 6.37
N VAL A 86 -6.43 -1.36 5.05
CA VAL A 86 -6.38 -0.10 4.29
C VAL A 86 -7.41 0.89 4.83
N ASP A 87 -8.65 0.45 5.09
CA ASP A 87 -9.71 1.29 5.64
C ASP A 87 -9.37 1.83 7.03
N ALA A 88 -8.76 1.00 7.87
CA ALA A 88 -8.38 1.35 9.23
C ALA A 88 -7.18 2.29 9.31
N LEU A 89 -6.20 2.19 8.39
CA LEU A 89 -4.91 2.87 8.50
C LEU A 89 -4.71 4.05 7.55
N LEU A 90 -5.44 4.12 6.42
CA LEU A 90 -5.47 5.31 5.57
C LEU A 90 -6.39 6.37 6.18
N HIS A 91 -5.85 7.13 7.14
CA HIS A 91 -6.58 8.18 7.87
C HIS A 91 -6.76 9.48 7.08
N GLU A 92 -5.91 9.72 6.09
CA GLU A 92 -5.95 10.92 5.26
C GLU A 92 -7.13 10.89 4.30
N ASP A 93 -7.86 11.99 4.19
CA ASP A 93 -8.84 12.16 3.11
C ASP A 93 -8.11 12.35 1.78
N VAL A 94 -8.21 11.35 0.91
CA VAL A 94 -7.58 11.33 -0.42
C VAL A 94 -8.60 11.55 -1.54
N ALA A 95 -9.82 12.00 -1.23
CA ALA A 95 -10.86 12.23 -2.24
C ALA A 95 -10.54 13.38 -3.21
N ASP A 96 -9.59 14.26 -2.85
CA ASP A 96 -9.07 15.34 -3.69
C ASP A 96 -7.89 14.92 -4.57
N ALA A 97 -7.41 13.68 -4.43
CA ALA A 97 -6.29 13.15 -5.20
C ALA A 97 -6.62 13.09 -6.70
N ARG A 98 -5.71 13.63 -7.50
CA ARG A 98 -5.80 13.67 -8.97
C ARG A 98 -4.98 12.58 -9.65
N ALA A 99 -3.99 12.04 -8.95
CA ALA A 99 -3.19 10.93 -9.45
C ALA A 99 -2.68 10.05 -8.31
N ILE A 100 -2.58 8.75 -8.60
CA ILE A 100 -1.78 7.79 -7.82
C ILE A 100 -0.58 7.40 -8.67
N LEU A 101 0.62 7.82 -8.24
CA LEU A 101 1.89 7.57 -8.92
C LEU A 101 2.52 6.29 -8.37
N VAL A 102 2.62 5.26 -9.20
CA VAL A 102 3.22 3.97 -8.82
C VAL A 102 4.58 3.86 -9.51
N GLY A 103 5.64 4.05 -8.73
CA GLY A 103 7.00 4.10 -9.26
C GLY A 103 7.46 2.78 -9.90
N HIS A 104 7.09 1.66 -9.30
CA HIS A 104 7.33 0.32 -9.85
C HIS A 104 6.28 -0.68 -9.36
N SER A 105 6.15 -1.80 -10.06
CA SER A 105 5.00 -2.72 -9.96
C SER A 105 5.21 -3.91 -9.02
N HIS A 106 5.91 -3.71 -7.91
CA HIS A 106 5.96 -4.71 -6.85
C HIS A 106 4.72 -4.63 -5.97
N TYR A 107 4.42 -5.71 -5.25
CA TYR A 107 3.22 -5.81 -4.41
C TYR A 107 3.19 -4.72 -3.33
N ASP A 108 4.34 -4.33 -2.80
CA ASP A 108 4.53 -3.31 -1.76
C ASP A 108 4.28 -1.87 -2.24
N HIS A 109 3.98 -1.68 -3.53
CA HIS A 109 3.59 -0.39 -4.10
C HIS A 109 2.32 -0.45 -4.96
N ALA A 110 2.00 -1.62 -5.52
CA ALA A 110 0.90 -1.77 -6.48
C ALA A 110 -0.34 -2.48 -5.90
N MET A 111 -0.21 -3.30 -4.86
CA MET A 111 -1.28 -4.21 -4.44
C MET A 111 -2.51 -3.49 -3.88
N ASP A 112 -2.32 -2.40 -3.12
CA ASP A 112 -3.44 -1.65 -2.53
C ASP A 112 -4.00 -0.56 -3.46
N VAL A 113 -3.27 -0.21 -4.52
CA VAL A 113 -3.63 0.87 -5.44
C VAL A 113 -5.01 0.66 -6.07
N PRO A 114 -5.39 -0.53 -6.58
CA PRO A 114 -6.73 -0.76 -7.12
C PRO A 114 -7.84 -0.45 -6.12
N PHE A 115 -7.72 -0.94 -4.88
CA PHE A 115 -8.74 -0.72 -3.86
C PHE A 115 -8.84 0.77 -3.49
N VAL A 116 -7.70 1.44 -3.30
CA VAL A 116 -7.65 2.88 -2.99
C VAL A 116 -8.26 3.70 -4.14
N ALA A 117 -7.89 3.42 -5.40
CA ALA A 117 -8.43 4.12 -6.57
C ALA A 117 -9.94 3.93 -6.73
N LEU A 118 -10.45 2.70 -6.48
CA LEU A 118 -11.87 2.37 -6.64
C LEU A 118 -12.74 2.95 -5.52
N ARG A 119 -12.21 3.10 -4.30
CA ARG A 119 -13.03 3.33 -3.10
C ARG A 119 -12.73 4.61 -2.34
N LYS A 120 -11.52 5.14 -2.44
CA LYS A 120 -11.02 6.27 -1.63
C LYS A 120 -10.66 7.48 -2.50
N ALA A 121 -9.86 7.25 -3.54
CA ALA A 121 -9.32 8.27 -4.43
C ALA A 121 -9.96 8.17 -5.83
N THR A 122 -11.29 8.21 -5.91
CA THR A 122 -12.03 7.93 -7.16
C THR A 122 -11.79 8.95 -8.28
N LYS A 123 -11.23 10.12 -7.96
CA LYS A 123 -10.84 11.15 -8.94
C LYS A 123 -9.40 11.02 -9.42
N ALA A 124 -8.65 10.03 -8.90
CA ALA A 124 -7.24 9.88 -9.18
C ALA A 124 -6.99 8.92 -10.34
N THR A 125 -6.33 9.40 -11.39
CA THR A 125 -5.81 8.52 -12.44
C THR A 125 -4.65 7.69 -11.88
N VAL A 126 -4.67 6.38 -12.11
CA VAL A 126 -3.55 5.50 -11.74
C VAL A 126 -2.47 5.61 -12.82
N LEU A 127 -1.28 6.03 -12.43
CA LEU A 127 -0.14 6.26 -13.32
C LEU A 127 1.05 5.40 -12.88
N GLY A 128 1.65 4.64 -13.78
CA GLY A 128 2.81 3.81 -13.47
C GLY A 128 3.57 3.35 -14.70
N ASN A 129 4.38 2.29 -14.57
CA ASN A 129 5.10 1.72 -15.71
C ASN A 129 4.21 0.79 -16.57
N ASP A 130 4.71 0.32 -17.71
CA ASP A 130 3.94 -0.58 -18.59
C ASP A 130 3.57 -1.90 -17.90
N ALA A 131 4.40 -2.36 -16.96
CA ALA A 131 4.10 -3.54 -16.15
C ALA A 131 2.83 -3.33 -15.31
N LEU A 132 2.67 -2.16 -14.67
CA LEU A 132 1.48 -1.84 -13.90
C LEU A 132 0.24 -1.87 -14.79
N VAL A 133 0.33 -1.21 -15.94
CA VAL A 133 -0.78 -1.13 -16.89
C VAL A 133 -1.21 -2.52 -17.34
N LYS A 134 -0.25 -3.41 -17.61
CA LYS A 134 -0.54 -4.82 -17.96
C LYS A 134 -1.17 -5.59 -16.79
N LEU A 135 -0.66 -5.42 -15.58
CA LEU A 135 -1.21 -6.06 -14.37
C LEU A 135 -2.65 -5.62 -14.09
N LEU A 136 -2.96 -4.33 -14.29
CA LEU A 136 -4.27 -3.75 -14.00
C LEU A 136 -5.20 -3.71 -15.22
N ALA A 137 -4.76 -4.15 -16.40
CA ALA A 137 -5.57 -4.17 -17.62
C ALA A 137 -6.95 -4.85 -17.44
N PRO A 138 -7.08 -5.98 -16.70
CA PRO A 138 -8.37 -6.63 -16.49
C PRO A 138 -9.40 -5.77 -15.74
N ILE A 139 -8.95 -4.77 -14.97
CA ILE A 139 -9.81 -3.88 -14.18
C ILE A 139 -9.81 -2.44 -14.70
N ALA A 140 -9.14 -2.16 -15.82
CA ALA A 140 -8.93 -0.80 -16.29
C ALA A 140 -10.23 -0.02 -16.50
N SER A 141 -11.28 -0.68 -17.03
CA SER A 141 -12.60 -0.08 -17.23
C SER A 141 -13.38 0.19 -15.94
N ALA A 142 -12.98 -0.42 -14.82
CA ALA A 142 -13.58 -0.19 -13.51
C ALA A 142 -12.92 0.99 -12.77
N LEU A 143 -11.70 1.39 -13.14
CA LEU A 143 -10.99 2.51 -12.51
C LEU A 143 -11.63 3.84 -12.90
N PRO A 144 -12.22 4.62 -11.97
CA PRO A 144 -13.13 5.71 -12.36
C PRO A 144 -12.44 6.87 -13.09
N ALA A 145 -11.18 7.16 -12.76
CA ALA A 145 -10.39 8.22 -13.39
C ALA A 145 -9.31 7.66 -14.36
N GLY A 146 -9.33 6.35 -14.64
CA GLY A 146 -8.49 5.71 -15.64
C GLY A 146 -7.12 5.21 -15.15
N LEU A 147 -6.40 4.60 -16.09
CA LEU A 147 -5.09 3.95 -15.93
C LEU A 147 -4.20 4.34 -17.12
N ALA A 148 -2.97 4.80 -16.86
CA ALA A 148 -2.03 5.14 -17.93
C ALA A 148 -0.57 4.81 -17.56
N SER A 149 0.23 4.59 -18.60
CA SER A 149 1.68 4.41 -18.48
C SER A 149 2.39 5.76 -18.52
N LEU A 150 3.42 5.92 -17.69
CA LEU A 150 4.36 7.03 -17.70
C LEU A 150 5.61 6.72 -18.53
N GLU A 151 5.77 5.49 -19.02
CA GLU A 151 6.88 5.13 -19.89
C GLU A 151 6.70 5.75 -21.27
N ARG A 152 7.77 6.36 -21.80
CA ARG A 152 7.77 6.86 -23.16
C ARG A 152 7.71 5.69 -24.13
N ARG A 153 6.70 5.68 -24.98
CA ARG A 153 6.73 4.81 -26.16
C ARG A 153 7.78 5.36 -27.14
N PRO A 154 8.74 4.54 -27.60
CA PRO A 154 9.69 4.98 -28.61
C PRO A 154 8.94 5.43 -29.87
N THR A 155 9.32 6.59 -30.42
CA THR A 155 8.70 7.20 -31.61
C THR A 155 9.50 6.92 -32.89
N TRP A 156 10.20 5.78 -32.96
CA TRP A 156 11.06 5.40 -34.07
C TRP A 156 10.72 4.02 -34.60
#